data_AF-A0A1Y2FZ35-F1
#
_entry.id   AF-A0A1Y2FZ35-F1
#
_cell.length_a   1.000
_cell.length_b   1.000
_cell.length_c   1.000
_cell.angle_alpha   90.00
_cell.angle_beta   90.00
_cell.angle_gamma   90.00
#
_symmetry.space_group_name_H-M   'P 1'
#
loop_
_entity.id
_entity.type
_entity.pdbx_description
1 polymer ?
#
loop_
_entity_poly.entity_id
_entity_poly.type
_entity_poly.pdbx_seq_one_letter_code
_entity_poly.pdbx_strand_id
1 'polypeptide(L)'
;MSSGRDPRAHVRADSVAYRRTPQSPEKKSTIKVTPPTPNRDQSSTTTSTSASTSTRPLTGTPSAPLPTSRQLSRLIRLFLLLTSLFSLWHFLISPWSHQKQVQSLIKSRKLRLQGVGESHVLPKRWRDSMSTGGGGKGELPECKRVMLFKFSGTHGFSSEINLYVRASVIASKLGYTLLADDVDWNFGSLQDYFLPRQIHCLPPSDWFLPTSATPLGAKRWASSDRLWFGRSLAAHADKWLRDEILDSEAMQELKGRSFGPLLPEGETLPASLEEIFVDFSAGLRELWKPNDELAIMIRRQRMELGLGEGGLRHRKNSPTWGGNRRHGTTRDRVAVEEVEDEDDHDYEEAGGAERSDRGPVIGAHLGNMREKTKELRLAGIKKGTIGGYSASVEGVNEALSRLSKSTLTSPGYSRGHPTLFPPTSQPSIILLSPNRTLASTLSWISPSTGSNYSLSLPSSPPLAELKRWNQVLRIELTEELAAPVGSVDQSRIVDEWELEVWNTLPRGLRVYLTKWFLRDLTTLALYADAFVVHASTNTGRLICLLAGEDAVVGPREISGKGLGGRVRSVDGWWVPSSGLEALWGEGQ
;
A
#
# COMPACT_ATOMS: atom_id res chain seq x y z
N MET A 1 -27.77 -35.37 -13.13
CA MET A 1 -27.77 -34.20 -12.24
C MET A 1 -26.79 -34.48 -11.12
N SER A 2 -25.59 -33.93 -11.19
CA SER A 2 -24.52 -34.13 -10.20
C SER A 2 -23.79 -32.79 -10.04
N SER A 3 -23.93 -32.19 -8.86
CA SER A 3 -23.29 -30.93 -8.51
C SER A 3 -21.86 -31.21 -8.05
N GLY A 4 -20.89 -30.91 -8.91
CA GLY A 4 -19.48 -30.90 -8.55
C GLY A 4 -19.19 -29.79 -7.54
N ARG A 5 -19.12 -30.15 -6.26
CA ARG A 5 -18.50 -29.33 -5.22
C ARG A 5 -16.99 -29.31 -5.47
N ASP A 6 -16.44 -28.11 -5.64
CA ASP A 6 -15.00 -27.87 -5.76
C ASP A 6 -14.33 -27.99 -4.38
N PRO A 7 -13.41 -28.95 -4.14
CA PRO A 7 -12.88 -29.24 -2.82
C PRO A 7 -11.65 -28.39 -2.42
N ARG A 8 -11.39 -27.22 -3.04
CA ARG A 8 -10.14 -26.46 -2.77
C ARG A 8 -10.28 -25.00 -2.35
N ALA A 9 -11.49 -24.52 -2.07
CA ALA A 9 -11.67 -23.27 -1.32
C ALA A 9 -11.66 -23.55 0.20
N HIS A 10 -10.51 -23.93 0.76
CA HIS A 10 -10.29 -23.81 2.21
C HIS A 10 -10.00 -22.34 2.56
N VAL A 11 -11.01 -21.50 2.38
CA VAL A 11 -11.14 -20.27 3.17
C VAL A 11 -11.87 -20.72 4.43
N ARG A 12 -11.30 -20.43 5.61
CA ARG A 12 -11.92 -20.74 6.90
C ARG A 12 -13.39 -20.33 6.85
N ALA A 13 -14.29 -21.32 6.92
CA ALA A 13 -15.73 -21.10 6.97
C ALA A 13 -16.18 -20.42 8.28
N ASP A 14 -15.25 -20.16 9.20
CA ASP A 14 -15.52 -19.62 10.53
C ASP A 14 -15.39 -18.09 10.61
N SER A 15 -15.09 -17.35 9.53
CA SER A 15 -15.33 -15.89 9.54
C SER A 15 -16.81 -15.59 9.27
N VAL A 16 -17.64 -16.10 10.18
CA VAL A 16 -19.07 -15.86 10.19
C VAL A 16 -19.29 -14.43 10.65
N ALA A 17 -19.42 -13.50 9.69
CA ALA A 17 -20.12 -12.24 9.91
C ALA A 17 -21.60 -12.55 10.18
N TYR A 18 -21.90 -13.06 11.38
CA TYR A 18 -23.28 -13.15 11.85
C TYR A 18 -23.69 -11.73 12.25
N ARG A 19 -24.69 -11.19 11.56
CA ARG A 19 -25.43 -10.01 11.97
C ARG A 19 -25.72 -10.09 13.47
N ARG A 20 -25.06 -9.24 14.28
CA ARG A 20 -25.57 -8.89 15.61
C ARG A 20 -26.90 -8.17 15.40
N THR A 21 -27.99 -8.91 15.56
CA THR A 21 -29.31 -8.31 15.73
C THR A 21 -29.32 -7.73 17.15
N PRO A 22 -29.59 -6.43 17.35
CA PRO A 22 -29.62 -5.89 18.71
C PRO A 22 -30.78 -6.53 19.47
N GLN A 23 -30.44 -7.27 20.54
CA GLN A 23 -31.43 -7.67 21.54
C GLN A 23 -32.04 -6.41 22.14
N SER A 24 -33.37 -6.34 22.10
CA SER A 24 -34.16 -5.27 22.70
C SER A 24 -33.89 -5.22 24.21
N PRO A 25 -33.57 -4.05 24.79
CA PRO A 25 -33.41 -3.94 26.23
C PRO A 25 -34.79 -4.01 26.91
N GLU A 26 -34.90 -4.97 27.83
CA GLU A 26 -35.99 -5.08 28.80
C GLU A 26 -36.25 -3.74 29.50
N LYS A 27 -37.54 -3.40 29.55
CA LYS A 27 -38.08 -2.25 30.30
C LYS A 27 -37.72 -2.35 31.78
N LYS A 28 -36.94 -1.41 32.29
CA LYS A 28 -37.02 -0.98 33.70
C LYS A 28 -37.34 0.51 33.79
N SER A 29 -38.21 0.77 34.73
CA SER A 29 -39.10 1.92 34.91
C SER A 29 -38.42 3.18 35.42
N THR A 30 -38.81 4.31 34.82
CA THR A 30 -39.09 5.64 35.40
C THR A 30 -38.39 6.05 36.71
N ILE A 31 -37.58 7.12 36.65
CA ILE A 31 -37.75 8.32 37.51
C ILE A 31 -37.55 9.57 36.64
N LYS A 32 -38.59 10.41 36.60
CA LYS A 32 -38.65 11.74 35.97
C LYS A 32 -38.04 12.77 36.92
N VAL A 33 -37.07 13.56 36.45
CA VAL A 33 -36.80 14.91 36.98
C VAL A 33 -36.55 15.85 35.81
N THR A 34 -37.29 16.95 35.79
CA THR A 34 -37.17 18.18 34.98
C THR A 34 -37.43 19.32 35.98
N PRO A 35 -37.11 20.62 35.76
CA PRO A 35 -36.43 21.37 34.66
C PRO A 35 -35.34 22.34 35.29
N PRO A 36 -34.89 23.51 34.76
CA PRO A 36 -35.30 24.30 33.59
C PRO A 36 -34.20 24.91 32.67
N THR A 37 -34.70 25.50 31.58
CA THR A 37 -34.07 26.28 30.50
C THR A 37 -33.91 27.79 30.88
N PRO A 38 -33.66 28.75 29.95
CA PRO A 38 -32.34 29.26 29.58
C PRO A 38 -32.17 30.81 29.69
N ASN A 39 -30.95 31.32 29.85
CA ASN A 39 -30.55 32.71 29.55
C ASN A 39 -29.46 32.63 28.47
N ARG A 40 -29.53 33.21 27.25
CA ARG A 40 -29.88 34.56 26.74
C ARG A 40 -29.06 35.68 27.36
N ASP A 41 -27.92 35.98 26.72
CA ASP A 41 -27.27 37.29 26.56
C ASP A 41 -26.41 37.18 25.27
N GLN A 42 -26.67 37.88 24.17
CA GLN A 42 -26.43 39.31 23.91
C GLN A 42 -25.01 39.77 24.24
N SER A 43 -24.12 39.73 23.25
CA SER A 43 -23.11 40.78 23.10
C SER A 43 -22.88 41.11 21.63
N SER A 44 -23.19 42.36 21.34
CA SER A 44 -22.88 43.12 20.15
C SER A 44 -21.40 43.48 20.10
N THR A 45 -20.78 43.35 18.92
CA THR A 45 -19.67 44.24 18.57
C THR A 45 -19.80 44.70 17.13
N THR A 46 -20.17 45.97 17.04
CA THR A 46 -20.09 46.87 15.90
C THR A 46 -18.65 47.08 15.47
N THR A 47 -18.36 46.95 14.19
CA THR A 47 -17.31 47.75 13.54
C THR A 47 -17.78 48.17 12.16
N SER A 48 -18.12 49.44 12.11
CA SER A 48 -18.30 50.29 10.95
C SER A 48 -16.99 50.52 10.21
N THR A 49 -17.00 50.41 8.89
CA THR A 49 -16.13 51.20 8.01
C THR A 49 -16.82 51.46 6.67
N SER A 50 -17.37 52.67 6.58
CA SER A 50 -17.36 53.62 5.46
C SER A 50 -16.76 53.10 4.13
N ALA A 51 -17.54 53.00 3.06
CA ALA A 51 -17.96 54.09 2.15
C ALA A 51 -16.85 54.57 1.19
N SER A 52 -16.99 54.20 -0.09
CA SER A 52 -16.68 55.09 -1.22
C SER A 52 -17.49 54.67 -2.45
N THR A 53 -18.56 55.42 -2.66
CA THR A 53 -19.49 55.33 -3.78
C THR A 53 -18.85 56.01 -4.99
N SER A 54 -18.52 55.24 -6.02
CA SER A 54 -18.12 55.78 -7.33
C SER A 54 -19.35 55.84 -8.24
N THR A 55 -19.94 57.04 -8.32
CA THR A 55 -20.94 57.44 -9.30
C THR A 55 -20.30 57.62 -10.67
N ARG A 56 -20.73 56.82 -11.65
CA ARG A 56 -20.41 57.02 -13.08
C ARG A 56 -21.71 57.28 -13.85
N PRO A 57 -21.79 58.35 -14.67
CA PRO A 57 -23.01 58.71 -15.36
C PRO A 57 -23.24 57.78 -16.56
N LEU A 58 -24.40 57.13 -16.59
CA LEU A 58 -24.88 56.38 -17.75
C LEU A 58 -25.44 57.36 -18.78
N THR A 59 -24.80 57.35 -19.94
CA THR A 59 -25.18 58.03 -21.17
C THR A 59 -26.54 57.55 -21.66
N GLY A 60 -27.38 58.51 -22.05
CA GLY A 60 -28.72 58.29 -22.57
C GLY A 60 -28.71 57.39 -23.80
N THR A 61 -29.49 56.31 -23.72
CA THR A 61 -29.83 55.47 -24.87
C THR A 61 -31.23 55.84 -25.36
N PRO A 62 -31.44 55.97 -26.68
CA PRO A 62 -32.74 56.33 -27.23
C PRO A 62 -33.75 55.20 -27.00
N SER A 63 -34.89 55.54 -26.41
CA SER A 63 -36.02 54.65 -26.20
C SER A 63 -36.59 54.19 -27.54
N ALA A 64 -36.30 52.94 -27.91
CA ALA A 64 -36.97 52.28 -29.02
C ALA A 64 -38.46 52.05 -28.67
N PRO A 65 -39.37 52.17 -29.65
CA PRO A 65 -40.80 51.96 -29.42
C PRO A 65 -41.07 50.54 -28.93
N LEU A 66 -41.75 50.44 -27.78
CA LEU A 66 -42.18 49.17 -27.21
C LEU A 66 -43.04 48.41 -28.24
N PRO A 67 -42.70 47.15 -28.57
CA PRO A 67 -43.49 46.36 -29.49
C PRO A 67 -44.89 46.17 -28.91
N THR A 68 -45.91 46.40 -29.75
CA THR A 68 -47.31 46.15 -29.38
C THR A 68 -47.47 44.72 -28.85
N SER A 69 -48.34 44.49 -27.86
CA SER A 69 -48.38 43.22 -27.10
C SER A 69 -48.53 41.96 -27.97
N ARG A 70 -49.07 42.10 -29.19
CA ARG A 70 -49.17 41.04 -30.20
C ARG A 70 -47.81 40.60 -30.77
N GLN A 71 -46.86 41.52 -30.96
CA GLN A 71 -45.51 41.18 -31.44
C GLN A 71 -44.67 40.54 -30.32
N LEU A 72 -44.80 41.04 -29.09
CA LEU A 72 -44.13 40.45 -27.93
C LEU A 72 -44.60 39.01 -27.68
N SER A 73 -45.90 38.74 -27.81
CA SER A 73 -46.47 37.39 -27.69
C SER A 73 -45.91 36.43 -28.75
N ARG A 74 -45.74 36.87 -30.00
CA ARG A 74 -45.17 36.05 -31.07
C ARG A 74 -43.69 35.74 -30.83
N LEU A 75 -42.91 36.70 -30.34
CA LEU A 75 -41.49 36.50 -30.00
C LEU A 75 -41.32 35.54 -28.82
N ILE A 76 -42.16 35.67 -27.79
CA ILE A 76 -42.14 34.75 -26.64
C ILE A 76 -42.50 33.32 -27.07
N ARG A 77 -43.54 33.14 -27.90
CA ARG A 77 -43.90 31.82 -28.43
C ARG A 77 -42.79 31.23 -29.29
N LEU A 78 -42.15 32.03 -30.15
CA LEU A 78 -41.02 31.58 -30.97
C LEU A 78 -39.83 31.15 -30.09
N PHE A 79 -39.53 31.92 -29.04
CA PHE A 79 -38.46 31.61 -28.10
C PHE A 79 -38.73 30.33 -27.30
N LEU A 80 -39.96 30.14 -26.82
CA LEU A 80 -40.38 28.90 -26.15
C LEU A 80 -40.33 27.69 -27.10
N LEU A 81 -40.70 27.88 -28.36
CA LEU A 81 -40.65 26.82 -29.37
C LEU A 81 -39.19 26.45 -29.69
N LEU A 82 -38.32 27.45 -29.88
CA LEU A 82 -36.89 27.26 -30.10
C LEU A 82 -36.19 26.61 -28.91
N THR A 83 -36.52 26.98 -27.68
CA THR A 83 -35.97 26.33 -26.47
C THR A 83 -36.49 24.91 -26.31
N SER A 84 -37.76 24.64 -26.66
CA SER A 84 -38.28 23.26 -26.69
C SER A 84 -37.62 22.41 -27.78
N LEU A 85 -37.36 22.98 -28.96
CA LEU A 85 -36.66 22.30 -30.05
C LEU A 85 -35.19 22.07 -29.71
N PHE A 86 -34.53 23.03 -29.07
CA PHE A 86 -33.14 22.90 -28.63
C PHE A 86 -32.98 21.85 -27.53
N SER A 87 -33.93 21.77 -26.59
CA SER A 87 -33.94 20.72 -25.58
C SER A 87 -34.25 19.34 -26.19
N LEU A 88 -35.23 19.23 -27.10
CA LEU A 88 -35.49 17.98 -27.83
C LEU A 88 -34.28 17.54 -28.66
N TRP A 89 -33.60 18.48 -29.32
CA TRP A 89 -32.40 18.24 -30.11
C TRP A 89 -31.24 17.73 -29.25
N HIS A 90 -31.06 18.30 -28.05
CA HIS A 90 -30.12 17.79 -27.07
C HIS A 90 -30.47 16.37 -26.62
N PHE A 91 -31.74 16.06 -26.37
CA PHE A 91 -32.16 14.71 -25.98
C PHE A 91 -32.01 13.67 -27.12
N LEU A 92 -32.17 14.06 -28.38
CA LEU A 92 -32.05 13.15 -29.52
C LEU A 92 -30.61 12.89 -29.95
N ILE A 93 -29.71 13.88 -29.83
CA ILE A 93 -28.31 13.74 -30.27
C ILE A 93 -27.37 13.31 -29.13
N SER A 94 -27.70 13.63 -27.88
CA SER A 94 -26.88 13.27 -26.71
C SER A 94 -26.62 11.77 -26.53
N PRO A 95 -27.57 10.84 -26.78
CA PRO A 95 -27.30 9.41 -26.61
C PRO A 95 -26.23 8.90 -27.59
N TRP A 96 -26.25 9.43 -28.82
CA TRP A 96 -25.35 8.96 -29.88
C TRP A 96 -23.95 9.55 -29.76
N SER A 97 -23.83 10.82 -29.36
CA SER A 97 -22.52 11.43 -29.06
C SER A 97 -21.89 10.81 -27.81
N HIS A 98 -22.67 10.54 -26.76
CA HIS A 98 -22.18 9.87 -25.55
C HIS A 98 -21.72 8.44 -25.85
N GLN A 99 -22.47 7.66 -26.64
CA GLN A 99 -22.04 6.31 -27.04
C GLN A 99 -20.74 6.35 -27.86
N LYS A 100 -20.61 7.28 -28.81
CA LYS A 100 -19.36 7.44 -29.58
C LYS A 100 -18.18 7.84 -28.70
N GLN A 101 -18.39 8.74 -27.74
CA GLN A 101 -17.37 9.17 -26.78
C GLN A 101 -16.96 8.02 -25.84
N VAL A 102 -17.92 7.25 -25.34
CA VAL A 102 -17.65 6.05 -24.53
C VAL A 102 -16.90 5.01 -25.36
N GLN A 103 -17.30 4.74 -26.61
CA GLN A 103 -16.59 3.81 -27.49
C GLN A 103 -15.17 4.30 -27.83
N SER A 104 -14.96 5.60 -28.04
CA SER A 104 -13.62 6.14 -28.27
C SER A 104 -12.76 6.05 -27.01
N LEU A 105 -13.33 6.31 -25.83
CA LEU A 105 -12.65 6.14 -24.54
C LEU A 105 -12.30 4.68 -24.27
N ILE A 106 -13.22 3.75 -24.59
CA ILE A 106 -13.00 2.30 -24.53
C ILE A 106 -11.85 1.93 -25.47
N LYS A 107 -11.87 2.38 -26.73
CA LYS A 107 -10.80 2.08 -27.69
C LYS A 107 -9.46 2.66 -27.25
N SER A 108 -9.41 3.93 -26.85
CA SER A 108 -8.17 4.56 -26.40
C SER A 108 -7.62 3.92 -25.13
N ARG A 109 -8.50 3.51 -24.20
CA ARG A 109 -8.08 2.86 -22.96
C ARG A 109 -7.69 1.41 -23.19
N LYS A 110 -8.39 0.69 -24.06
CA LYS A 110 -7.98 -0.65 -24.50
C LYS A 110 -6.63 -0.59 -25.21
N LEU A 111 -6.36 0.44 -26.01
CA LEU A 111 -5.04 0.69 -26.61
C LEU A 111 -3.97 0.99 -25.56
N ARG A 112 -4.30 1.74 -24.49
CA ARG A 112 -3.36 1.98 -23.36
C ARG A 112 -3.12 0.74 -22.51
N LEU A 113 -4.13 -0.13 -22.39
CA LEU A 113 -4.03 -1.44 -21.74
C LEU A 113 -3.31 -2.47 -22.62
N GLN A 114 -3.37 -2.32 -23.94
CA GLN A 114 -2.60 -3.13 -24.88
C GLN A 114 -1.10 -2.83 -24.71
N GLY A 115 -0.44 -3.63 -23.87
CA GLY A 115 0.98 -3.49 -23.51
C GLY A 115 1.21 -3.28 -22.01
N VAL A 116 0.19 -2.86 -21.26
CA VAL A 116 0.16 -2.95 -19.80
C VAL A 116 -0.52 -4.28 -19.51
N GLY A 117 0.26 -5.35 -19.38
CA GLY A 117 -0.33 -6.68 -19.28
C GLY A 117 -1.35 -6.74 -18.13
N GLU A 118 -2.41 -7.53 -18.34
CA GLU A 118 -3.53 -7.60 -17.39
C GLU A 118 -3.01 -7.92 -15.99
N SER A 119 -3.40 -7.15 -14.97
CA SER A 119 -3.00 -7.43 -13.57
C SER A 119 -3.47 -8.81 -13.06
N HIS A 120 -4.19 -9.55 -13.90
CA HIS A 120 -4.71 -10.88 -13.69
C HIS A 120 -4.35 -11.81 -14.85
N VAL A 121 -4.26 -13.10 -14.56
CA VAL A 121 -4.06 -14.15 -15.55
C VAL A 121 -5.07 -15.26 -15.30
N LEU A 122 -5.67 -15.74 -16.38
CA LEU A 122 -6.49 -16.95 -16.33
C LEU A 122 -5.59 -18.18 -16.10
N PRO A 123 -6.03 -19.17 -15.31
CA PRO A 123 -5.28 -20.41 -15.11
C PRO A 123 -4.86 -21.06 -16.44
N LYS A 124 -3.65 -21.65 -16.50
CA LYS A 124 -3.04 -22.20 -17.73
C LYS A 124 -4.00 -23.08 -18.55
N ARG A 125 -4.74 -23.98 -17.88
CA ARG A 125 -5.76 -24.86 -18.50
C ARG A 125 -6.78 -24.12 -19.38
N TRP A 126 -7.06 -22.86 -19.06
CA TRP A 126 -8.04 -22.04 -19.77
C TRP A 126 -7.41 -21.18 -20.86
N ARG A 127 -6.16 -20.73 -20.66
CA ARG A 127 -5.39 -20.03 -21.71
C ARG A 127 -5.20 -20.93 -22.94
N ASP A 128 -4.87 -22.19 -22.72
CA ASP A 128 -4.64 -23.17 -23.78
C ASP A 128 -5.94 -23.57 -24.50
N SER A 129 -7.09 -23.46 -23.82
CA SER A 129 -8.41 -23.69 -24.41
C SER A 129 -8.87 -22.54 -25.33
N MET A 130 -8.47 -21.30 -25.04
CA MET A 130 -8.83 -20.16 -25.89
C MET A 130 -8.02 -20.12 -27.19
N SER A 131 -6.77 -20.58 -27.18
CA SER A 131 -5.90 -20.57 -28.36
C SER A 131 -6.24 -21.66 -29.39
N THR A 132 -6.89 -22.74 -28.97
CA THR A 132 -7.08 -23.93 -29.81
C THR A 132 -8.40 -23.98 -30.59
N GLY A 133 -9.29 -22.97 -30.45
CA GLY A 133 -10.51 -22.84 -31.28
C GLY A 133 -11.51 -24.01 -31.23
N GLY A 134 -11.22 -25.06 -30.47
CA GLY A 134 -12.04 -26.25 -30.34
C GLY A 134 -13.08 -26.07 -29.24
N GLY A 135 -14.35 -25.90 -29.64
CA GLY A 135 -15.51 -25.68 -28.78
C GLY A 135 -15.90 -26.85 -27.86
N GLY A 136 -14.99 -27.26 -26.97
CA GLY A 136 -15.19 -28.38 -26.04
C GLY A 136 -15.24 -27.96 -24.57
N LYS A 137 -16.44 -27.60 -24.10
CA LYS A 137 -16.91 -27.68 -22.70
C LYS A 137 -15.98 -27.17 -21.60
N GLY A 138 -15.98 -25.84 -21.44
CA GLY A 138 -15.62 -25.19 -20.20
C GLY A 138 -15.45 -23.68 -20.37
N GLU A 139 -16.50 -22.95 -20.74
CA GLU A 139 -16.41 -21.50 -20.57
C GLU A 139 -16.31 -21.19 -19.08
N LEU A 140 -15.26 -20.46 -18.69
CA LEU A 140 -15.17 -19.89 -17.35
C LEU A 140 -16.42 -19.03 -17.12
N PRO A 141 -17.10 -19.16 -15.98
CA PRO A 141 -18.26 -18.33 -15.70
C PRO A 141 -17.85 -16.86 -15.67
N GLU A 142 -18.73 -15.97 -16.11
CA GLU A 142 -18.54 -14.54 -15.92
C GLU A 142 -18.43 -14.22 -14.43
N CYS A 143 -17.56 -13.26 -14.09
CA CYS A 143 -17.41 -12.79 -12.73
C CYS A 143 -18.72 -12.12 -12.28
N LYS A 144 -19.44 -12.76 -11.36
CA LYS A 144 -20.70 -12.23 -10.82
C LYS A 144 -20.51 -10.86 -10.15
N ARG A 145 -19.42 -10.71 -9.40
CA ARG A 145 -19.10 -9.49 -8.65
C ARG A 145 -17.65 -9.10 -8.86
N VAL A 146 -17.42 -7.89 -9.36
CA VAL A 146 -16.07 -7.36 -9.63
C VAL A 146 -15.82 -6.05 -8.88
N MET A 147 -14.63 -5.92 -8.32
CA MET A 147 -14.15 -4.68 -7.71
C MET A 147 -12.94 -4.19 -8.50
N LEU A 148 -13.07 -3.05 -9.15
CA LEU A 148 -11.98 -2.37 -9.84
C LEU A 148 -11.23 -1.47 -8.84
N PHE A 149 -9.95 -1.74 -8.63
CA PHE A 149 -9.05 -0.81 -7.95
C PHE A 149 -8.29 0.05 -8.96
N LYS A 150 -8.34 1.38 -8.80
CA LYS A 150 -7.61 2.30 -9.67
C LYS A 150 -6.42 2.91 -8.93
N PHE A 151 -5.21 2.67 -9.44
CA PHE A 151 -3.99 3.31 -8.98
C PHE A 151 -3.94 4.79 -9.39
N SER A 152 -3.28 5.60 -8.57
CA SER A 152 -3.02 7.01 -8.82
C SER A 152 -1.53 7.27 -9.12
N GLY A 153 -1.25 8.22 -10.00
CA GLY A 153 0.11 8.60 -10.42
C GLY A 153 0.79 9.67 -9.58
N THR A 154 0.19 10.12 -8.47
CA THR A 154 0.69 11.28 -7.71
C THR A 154 1.10 10.97 -6.28
N HIS A 155 1.14 9.69 -5.88
CA HIS A 155 1.43 9.29 -4.51
C HIS A 155 2.62 8.36 -4.42
N GLY A 156 3.16 8.15 -3.21
CA GLY A 156 4.27 7.22 -2.99
C GLY A 156 3.85 5.76 -3.11
N PHE A 157 4.79 4.91 -3.53
CA PHE A 157 4.60 3.48 -3.80
C PHE A 157 3.86 2.76 -2.65
N SER A 158 4.43 2.81 -1.45
CA SER A 158 3.88 2.11 -0.28
C SER A 158 2.49 2.62 0.10
N SER A 159 2.16 3.88 -0.21
CA SER A 159 0.82 4.42 0.06
C SER A 159 -0.22 3.83 -0.88
N GLU A 160 0.09 3.70 -2.18
CA GLU A 160 -0.79 3.07 -3.16
C GLU A 160 -0.94 1.57 -2.88
N ILE A 161 0.15 0.86 -2.59
CA ILE A 161 0.09 -0.57 -2.29
C ILE A 161 -0.73 -0.84 -1.02
N ASN A 162 -0.55 -0.08 0.07
CA ASN A 162 -1.39 -0.28 1.27
C ASN A 162 -2.88 -0.08 0.97
N LEU A 163 -3.22 0.87 0.08
CA LEU A 163 -4.60 1.08 -0.36
C LEU A 163 -5.10 -0.08 -1.22
N TYR A 164 -4.25 -0.65 -2.07
CA TYR A 164 -4.57 -1.82 -2.88
C TYR A 164 -4.76 -3.09 -2.02
N VAL A 165 -3.93 -3.29 -0.99
CA VAL A 165 -4.13 -4.37 0.00
C VAL A 165 -5.46 -4.19 0.73
N ARG A 166 -5.82 -2.96 1.08
CA ARG A 166 -7.15 -2.68 1.65
C ARG A 166 -8.27 -3.06 0.68
N ALA A 167 -8.14 -2.74 -0.60
CA ALA A 167 -9.09 -3.17 -1.63
C ALA A 167 -9.23 -4.69 -1.66
N SER A 168 -8.12 -5.42 -1.52
CA SER A 168 -8.09 -6.89 -1.48
C SER A 168 -8.88 -7.45 -0.29
N VAL A 169 -8.69 -6.87 0.90
CA VAL A 169 -9.43 -7.29 2.10
C VAL A 169 -10.92 -7.01 1.96
N ILE A 170 -11.31 -5.80 1.51
CA ILE A 170 -12.71 -5.45 1.29
C ILE A 170 -13.34 -6.38 0.24
N ALA A 171 -12.65 -6.61 -0.89
CA ALA A 171 -13.11 -7.50 -1.93
C ALA A 171 -13.28 -8.93 -1.43
N SER A 172 -12.33 -9.46 -0.66
CA SER A 172 -12.38 -10.79 -0.06
C SER A 172 -13.58 -10.93 0.89
N LYS A 173 -13.74 -10.00 1.85
CA LYS A 173 -14.83 -10.03 2.84
C LYS A 173 -16.22 -9.90 2.20
N LEU A 174 -16.33 -9.17 1.09
CA LEU A 174 -17.59 -8.96 0.39
C LEU A 174 -17.82 -9.92 -0.79
N GLY A 175 -16.88 -10.81 -1.11
CA GLY A 175 -17.00 -11.78 -2.20
C GLY A 175 -16.89 -11.18 -3.61
N TYR A 176 -16.05 -10.17 -3.81
CA TYR A 176 -15.72 -9.60 -5.12
C TYR A 176 -14.43 -10.17 -5.70
N THR A 177 -14.38 -10.33 -7.01
CA THR A 177 -13.13 -10.48 -7.74
C THR A 177 -12.45 -9.12 -7.89
N LEU A 178 -11.38 -8.89 -7.14
CA LEU A 178 -10.54 -7.70 -7.26
C LEU A 178 -9.73 -7.71 -8.57
N LEU A 179 -9.84 -6.62 -9.32
CA LEU A 179 -9.11 -6.29 -10.54
C LEU A 179 -8.36 -4.97 -10.33
N ALA A 180 -7.19 -4.79 -10.95
CA ALA A 180 -6.42 -3.55 -10.86
C ALA A 180 -6.32 -2.84 -12.21
N ASP A 181 -6.44 -1.52 -12.15
CA ASP A 181 -6.11 -0.59 -13.22
C ASP A 181 -4.92 0.26 -12.79
N ASP A 182 -3.75 -0.09 -13.31
CA ASP A 182 -2.43 0.47 -13.01
C ASP A 182 -1.89 1.34 -14.17
N VAL A 183 -2.73 1.64 -15.18
CA VAL A 183 -2.32 2.42 -16.37
C VAL A 183 -1.76 3.80 -16.00
N ASP A 184 -2.37 4.45 -15.01
CA ASP A 184 -2.00 5.79 -14.55
C ASP A 184 -0.99 5.75 -13.38
N TRP A 185 -0.47 4.58 -13.00
CA TRP A 185 0.44 4.44 -11.87
C TRP A 185 1.85 4.95 -12.23
N ASN A 186 2.39 5.86 -11.41
CA ASN A 186 3.70 6.47 -11.64
C ASN A 186 4.87 5.50 -11.45
N PHE A 187 4.63 4.32 -10.88
CA PHE A 187 5.59 3.24 -10.76
C PHE A 187 5.43 2.20 -11.88
N GLY A 188 4.77 2.50 -13.00
CA GLY A 188 4.62 1.52 -14.09
C GLY A 188 3.46 0.56 -13.88
N SER A 189 3.60 -0.70 -14.27
CA SER A 189 2.57 -1.74 -14.12
C SER A 189 2.89 -2.67 -12.95
N LEU A 190 1.87 -3.32 -12.38
CA LEU A 190 2.07 -4.38 -11.39
C LEU A 190 2.89 -5.53 -11.97
N GLN A 191 2.72 -5.85 -13.26
CA GLN A 191 3.45 -6.91 -13.94
C GLN A 191 4.95 -6.64 -14.06
N ASP A 192 5.36 -5.36 -14.02
CA ASP A 192 6.76 -4.98 -14.06
C ASP A 192 7.53 -5.54 -12.83
N TYR A 193 6.82 -5.94 -11.77
CA TYR A 193 7.37 -6.39 -10.50
C TYR A 193 6.84 -7.74 -10.03
N PHE A 194 5.56 -8.00 -10.29
CA PHE A 194 4.82 -9.09 -9.66
C PHE A 194 4.16 -9.99 -10.69
N LEU A 195 4.04 -11.27 -10.35
CA LEU A 195 3.24 -12.20 -11.12
C LEU A 195 1.77 -11.77 -11.09
N PRO A 196 1.06 -11.80 -12.24
CA PRO A 196 -0.35 -11.46 -12.29
C PRO A 196 -1.19 -12.34 -11.36
N ARG A 197 -2.25 -11.76 -10.80
CA ARG A 197 -3.15 -12.48 -9.91
C ARG A 197 -3.93 -13.55 -10.68
N GLN A 198 -4.09 -14.74 -10.11
CA GLN A 198 -4.95 -15.75 -10.70
C GLN A 198 -6.42 -15.42 -10.41
N ILE A 199 -7.25 -15.34 -11.45
CA ILE A 199 -8.71 -15.21 -11.31
C ILE A 199 -9.42 -16.45 -11.87
N HIS A 200 -10.59 -16.77 -11.32
CA HIS A 200 -11.32 -18.00 -11.64
C HIS A 200 -12.65 -17.74 -12.36
N CYS A 201 -12.81 -16.56 -12.95
CA CYS A 201 -13.96 -16.13 -13.71
C CYS A 201 -13.52 -15.16 -14.82
N LEU A 202 -14.36 -14.98 -15.83
CA LEU A 202 -14.11 -14.01 -16.89
C LEU A 202 -14.61 -12.63 -16.44
N PRO A 203 -13.75 -11.62 -16.32
CA PRO A 203 -14.21 -10.27 -16.02
C PRO A 203 -15.06 -9.76 -17.20
N PRO A 204 -16.09 -8.95 -16.94
CA PRO A 204 -16.88 -8.36 -18.02
C PRO A 204 -16.00 -7.56 -18.99
N SER A 205 -16.30 -7.58 -20.29
CA SER A 205 -15.46 -6.91 -21.31
C SER A 205 -15.23 -5.40 -21.09
N ASP A 206 -16.06 -4.76 -20.27
CA ASP A 206 -16.02 -3.35 -19.89
C ASP A 206 -15.57 -3.13 -18.43
N TRP A 207 -14.95 -4.12 -17.78
CA TRP A 207 -14.56 -4.09 -16.36
C TRP A 207 -13.71 -2.88 -15.97
N PHE A 208 -12.94 -2.32 -16.91
CA PHE A 208 -12.05 -1.19 -16.71
C PHE A 208 -12.76 0.18 -16.72
N LEU A 209 -14.07 0.25 -16.98
CA LEU A 209 -14.82 1.51 -17.01
C LEU A 209 -15.39 1.85 -15.62
N PRO A 210 -14.90 2.92 -14.94
CA PRO A 210 -15.45 3.33 -13.66
C PRO A 210 -16.91 3.77 -13.75
N THR A 211 -17.35 4.25 -14.92
CA THR A 211 -18.74 4.66 -15.18
C THR A 211 -19.72 3.49 -15.14
N SER A 212 -19.24 2.27 -15.38
CA SER A 212 -20.04 1.03 -15.29
C SER A 212 -20.05 0.45 -13.86
N ALA A 213 -19.38 1.09 -12.91
CA ALA A 213 -19.21 0.60 -11.54
C ALA A 213 -19.72 1.61 -10.51
N THR A 214 -20.21 1.12 -9.39
CA THR A 214 -20.65 1.95 -8.26
C THR A 214 -19.45 2.34 -7.39
N PRO A 215 -19.27 3.62 -7.02
CA PRO A 215 -18.18 4.02 -6.13
C PRO A 215 -18.35 3.40 -4.74
N LEU A 216 -17.24 2.95 -4.16
CA LEU A 216 -17.18 2.56 -2.75
C LEU A 216 -17.71 3.70 -1.86
N GLY A 217 -18.69 3.40 -1.00
CA GLY A 217 -19.34 4.39 -0.13
C GLY A 217 -20.64 5.00 -0.68
N ALA A 218 -20.95 4.83 -1.96
CA ALA A 218 -22.21 5.32 -2.54
C ALA A 218 -23.44 4.58 -1.97
N LYS A 219 -24.63 5.18 -2.04
CA LYS A 219 -25.85 4.52 -1.51
C LYS A 219 -26.03 3.13 -2.13
N ARG A 220 -26.16 2.09 -1.28
CA ARG A 220 -26.30 0.66 -1.68
C ARG A 220 -25.10 0.10 -2.48
N TRP A 221 -23.91 0.68 -2.31
CA TRP A 221 -22.70 0.19 -2.96
C TRP A 221 -22.44 -1.30 -2.65
N ALA A 222 -22.61 -1.72 -1.39
CA ALA A 222 -22.32 -3.09 -0.95
C ALA A 222 -23.17 -4.18 -1.65
N SER A 223 -24.31 -3.82 -2.25
CA SER A 223 -25.15 -4.73 -3.03
C SER A 223 -24.92 -4.65 -4.54
N SER A 224 -24.04 -3.77 -5.02
CA SER A 224 -23.77 -3.59 -6.44
C SER A 224 -22.88 -4.72 -6.97
N ASP A 225 -23.15 -5.24 -8.17
CA ASP A 225 -22.30 -6.26 -8.79
C ASP A 225 -20.93 -5.72 -9.20
N ARG A 226 -20.84 -4.40 -9.40
CA ARG A 226 -19.63 -3.75 -9.88
C ARG A 226 -19.28 -2.60 -8.96
N LEU A 227 -18.11 -2.71 -8.33
CA LEU A 227 -17.55 -1.66 -7.50
C LEU A 227 -16.31 -1.06 -8.13
N TRP A 228 -16.09 0.22 -7.90
CA TRP A 228 -14.78 0.80 -8.09
C TRP A 228 -14.29 1.47 -6.81
N PHE A 229 -12.99 1.36 -6.60
CA PHE A 229 -12.27 1.90 -5.46
C PHE A 229 -10.97 2.53 -5.94
N GLY A 230 -10.63 3.67 -5.37
CA GLY A 230 -9.38 4.37 -5.62
C GLY A 230 -9.15 5.38 -4.51
N ARG A 231 -8.09 6.16 -4.64
CA ARG A 231 -7.66 7.07 -3.57
C ARG A 231 -8.69 8.09 -3.12
N SER A 232 -9.47 8.66 -4.04
CA SER A 232 -10.53 9.61 -3.70
C SER A 232 -11.62 9.03 -2.78
N LEU A 233 -11.69 7.69 -2.67
CA LEU A 233 -12.65 6.96 -1.85
C LEU A 233 -11.99 6.32 -0.62
N ALA A 234 -10.73 6.64 -0.31
CA ALA A 234 -10.00 6.05 0.82
C ALA A 234 -10.71 6.26 2.18
N ALA A 235 -11.31 7.43 2.38
CA ALA A 235 -12.08 7.74 3.59
C ALA A 235 -13.33 6.84 3.75
N HIS A 236 -13.97 6.45 2.64
CA HIS A 236 -15.09 5.51 2.68
C HIS A 236 -14.63 4.10 3.04
N ALA A 237 -13.46 3.68 2.55
CA ALA A 237 -12.85 2.42 2.93
C ALA A 237 -12.47 2.41 4.43
N ASP A 238 -11.87 3.48 4.92
CA ASP A 238 -11.53 3.64 6.35
C ASP A 238 -12.77 3.58 7.23
N LYS A 239 -13.84 4.27 6.83
CA LYS A 239 -15.12 4.22 7.53
C LYS A 239 -15.69 2.80 7.57
N TRP A 240 -15.71 2.10 6.44
CA TRP A 240 -16.22 0.72 6.39
C TRP A 240 -15.39 -0.23 7.27
N LEU A 241 -14.05 -0.15 7.24
CA LEU A 241 -13.19 -0.95 8.11
C LEU A 241 -13.51 -0.73 9.59
N ARG A 242 -13.66 0.54 9.98
CA ARG A 242 -13.98 0.92 11.37
C ARG A 242 -15.36 0.43 11.78
N ASP A 243 -16.36 0.59 10.92
CA ASP A 243 -17.75 0.32 11.26
C ASP A 243 -18.07 -1.20 11.22
N GLU A 244 -17.37 -1.99 10.38
CA GLU A 244 -17.72 -3.39 10.10
C GLU A 244 -16.67 -4.42 10.57
N ILE A 245 -15.40 -4.04 10.73
CA ILE A 245 -14.33 -4.99 11.10
C ILE A 245 -13.75 -4.70 12.49
N LEU A 246 -13.54 -3.43 12.84
CA LEU A 246 -12.87 -3.08 14.08
C LEU A 246 -13.84 -3.10 15.26
N ASP A 247 -13.39 -3.68 16.39
CA ASP A 247 -14.14 -3.60 17.65
C ASP A 247 -14.02 -2.20 18.26
N SER A 248 -15.15 -1.50 18.39
CA SER A 248 -15.19 -0.15 18.93
C SER A 248 -14.66 -0.04 20.36
N GLU A 249 -14.91 -1.04 21.22
CA GLU A 249 -14.45 -1.00 22.61
C GLU A 249 -12.94 -1.13 22.68
N ALA A 250 -12.38 -2.11 21.96
CA ALA A 250 -10.95 -2.29 21.86
C ALA A 250 -10.22 -1.08 21.22
N MET A 251 -10.84 -0.39 20.25
CA MET A 251 -10.27 0.83 19.67
C MET A 251 -10.27 2.01 20.64
N GLN A 252 -11.26 2.11 21.54
CA GLN A 252 -11.26 3.12 22.60
C GLN A 252 -10.20 2.83 23.66
N GLU A 253 -9.99 1.56 24.03
CA GLU A 253 -8.90 1.16 24.92
C GLU A 253 -7.55 1.56 24.32
N LEU A 254 -7.31 1.25 23.05
CA LEU A 254 -6.10 1.67 22.35
C LEU A 254 -5.91 3.19 22.41
N LYS A 255 -6.96 3.96 22.14
CA LYS A 255 -6.90 5.43 22.17
C LYS A 255 -6.44 5.99 23.52
N GLY A 256 -6.76 5.29 24.62
CA GLY A 256 -6.39 5.69 25.97
C GLY A 256 -4.94 5.35 26.36
N ARG A 257 -4.22 4.56 25.56
CA ARG A 257 -2.84 4.16 25.88
C ARG A 257 -1.91 5.36 25.78
N SER A 258 -0.97 5.44 26.73
CA SER A 258 0.11 6.42 26.70
C SER A 258 1.42 5.74 27.03
N PHE A 259 2.42 6.01 26.20
CA PHE A 259 3.74 5.43 26.32
C PHE A 259 4.78 6.50 26.62
N GLY A 260 6.01 6.03 26.80
CA GLY A 260 7.17 6.89 26.89
C GLY A 260 7.52 7.52 25.54
N PRO A 261 8.81 7.85 25.35
CA PRO A 261 9.27 8.41 24.09
C PRO A 261 9.24 7.34 22.97
N LEU A 262 9.51 6.07 23.26
CA LEU A 262 9.45 5.00 22.27
C LEU A 262 8.24 4.09 22.48
N LEU A 263 7.81 3.49 21.38
CA LEU A 263 6.84 2.41 21.41
C LEU A 263 7.47 1.17 22.07
N PRO A 264 6.85 0.62 23.15
CA PRO A 264 7.37 -0.56 23.82
C PRO A 264 7.41 -1.80 22.92
N GLU A 265 8.22 -2.78 23.32
CA GLU A 265 8.19 -4.11 22.72
C GLU A 265 6.80 -4.74 22.84
N GLY A 266 6.40 -5.50 21.82
CA GLY A 266 5.08 -6.11 21.73
C GLY A 266 3.95 -5.16 21.29
N GLU A 267 4.16 -3.84 21.33
CA GLU A 267 3.11 -2.88 20.94
C GLU A 267 3.11 -2.54 19.44
N THR A 268 4.00 -3.12 18.63
CA THR A 268 4.01 -2.86 17.17
C THR A 268 2.70 -3.29 16.50
N LEU A 269 2.12 -4.41 16.95
CA LEU A 269 0.80 -4.86 16.55
C LEU A 269 -0.01 -5.18 17.81
N PRO A 270 -0.82 -4.24 18.30
CA PRO A 270 -1.67 -4.48 19.45
C PRO A 270 -2.66 -5.62 19.21
N ALA A 271 -3.00 -6.37 20.26
CA ALA A 271 -3.88 -7.55 20.19
C ALA A 271 -5.22 -7.26 19.47
N SER A 272 -5.79 -6.07 19.67
CA SER A 272 -7.05 -5.66 19.05
C SER A 272 -6.98 -5.47 17.53
N LEU A 273 -5.78 -5.43 16.95
CA LEU A 273 -5.53 -5.29 15.51
C LEU A 273 -4.95 -6.57 14.88
N GLU A 274 -4.67 -7.62 15.66
CA GLU A 274 -4.05 -8.85 15.15
C GLU A 274 -4.93 -9.56 14.12
N GLU A 275 -6.24 -9.71 14.38
CA GLU A 275 -7.15 -10.41 13.46
C GLU A 275 -7.20 -9.72 12.08
N ILE A 276 -7.40 -8.40 12.07
CA ILE A 276 -7.44 -7.65 10.80
C ILE A 276 -6.05 -7.61 10.13
N PHE A 277 -4.97 -7.60 10.90
CA PHE A 277 -3.63 -7.69 10.36
C PHE A 277 -3.41 -9.01 9.59
N VAL A 278 -3.93 -10.13 10.10
CA VAL A 278 -3.86 -11.43 9.41
C VAL A 278 -4.54 -11.35 8.04
N ASP A 279 -5.72 -10.73 7.97
CA ASP A 279 -6.43 -10.53 6.69
C ASP A 279 -5.61 -9.68 5.71
N PHE A 280 -5.03 -8.57 6.18
CA PHE A 280 -4.19 -7.69 5.35
C PHE A 280 -2.90 -8.39 4.91
N SER A 281 -2.24 -9.14 5.80
CA SER A 281 -1.02 -9.88 5.48
C SER A 281 -1.31 -11.00 4.48
N ALA A 282 -2.44 -11.69 4.61
CA ALA A 282 -2.88 -12.69 3.63
C ALA A 282 -3.18 -12.05 2.27
N GLY A 283 -3.90 -10.93 2.25
CA GLY A 283 -4.17 -10.15 1.04
C GLY A 283 -2.88 -9.69 0.36
N LEU A 284 -1.90 -9.17 1.11
CA LEU A 284 -0.60 -8.79 0.57
C LEU A 284 0.18 -9.99 0.04
N ARG A 285 0.19 -11.13 0.73
CA ARG A 285 0.85 -12.36 0.24
C ARG A 285 0.26 -12.88 -1.07
N GLU A 286 -1.02 -12.64 -1.33
CA GLU A 286 -1.61 -12.97 -2.63
C GLU A 286 -1.13 -12.02 -3.74
N LEU A 287 -0.94 -10.74 -3.41
CA LEU A 287 -0.58 -9.69 -4.37
C LEU A 287 0.93 -9.56 -4.61
N TRP A 288 1.75 -9.83 -3.60
CA TRP A 288 3.19 -9.55 -3.58
C TRP A 288 3.99 -10.76 -4.05
N LYS A 289 3.72 -11.27 -5.26
CA LYS A 289 4.47 -12.41 -5.79
C LYS A 289 5.54 -11.91 -6.75
N PRO A 290 6.82 -11.80 -6.38
CA PRO A 290 7.84 -11.26 -7.29
C PRO A 290 7.87 -12.04 -8.61
N ASN A 291 8.04 -11.33 -9.73
CA ASN A 291 8.39 -11.98 -11.00
C ASN A 291 9.83 -12.50 -10.95
N ASP A 292 10.26 -13.25 -11.96
CA ASP A 292 11.54 -13.95 -11.95
C ASP A 292 12.72 -12.98 -11.81
N GLU A 293 12.68 -11.84 -12.52
CA GLU A 293 13.71 -10.80 -12.43
C GLU A 293 13.84 -10.24 -11.00
N LEU A 294 12.73 -9.84 -10.38
CA LEU A 294 12.75 -9.31 -9.02
C LEU A 294 13.15 -10.39 -8.00
N ALA A 295 12.73 -11.64 -8.21
CA ALA A 295 13.11 -12.77 -7.37
C ALA A 295 14.62 -13.03 -7.40
N ILE A 296 15.24 -12.99 -8.58
CA ILE A 296 16.70 -13.09 -8.75
C ILE A 296 17.41 -11.94 -8.01
N MET A 297 16.93 -10.71 -8.17
CA MET A 297 17.48 -9.55 -7.46
C MET A 297 17.43 -9.73 -5.94
N ILE A 298 16.31 -10.23 -5.40
CA ILE A 298 16.13 -10.50 -3.97
C ILE A 298 17.09 -11.59 -3.49
N ARG A 299 17.20 -12.71 -4.23
CA ARG A 299 18.13 -13.80 -3.91
C ARG A 299 19.57 -13.30 -3.86
N ARG A 300 20.00 -12.56 -4.88
CA ARG A 300 21.35 -11.97 -4.94
C ARG A 300 21.64 -11.07 -3.74
N GLN A 301 20.73 -10.15 -3.40
CA GLN A 301 20.95 -9.26 -2.26
C GLN A 301 20.99 -10.03 -0.94
N ARG A 302 20.15 -11.05 -0.77
CA ARG A 302 20.18 -11.92 0.40
C ARG A 302 21.57 -12.55 0.58
N MET A 303 22.18 -13.02 -0.51
CA MET A 303 23.54 -13.56 -0.50
C MET A 303 24.60 -12.50 -0.20
N GLU A 304 24.50 -11.32 -0.83
CA GLU A 304 25.40 -10.16 -0.56
C GLU A 304 25.40 -9.76 0.93
N LEU A 305 24.25 -9.85 1.59
CA LEU A 305 24.09 -9.53 3.02
C LEU A 305 24.48 -10.68 3.96
N GLY A 306 24.93 -11.83 3.44
CA GLY A 306 25.27 -12.99 4.24
C GLY A 306 24.06 -13.65 4.92
N LEU A 307 22.84 -13.38 4.46
CA LEU A 307 21.59 -13.96 4.97
C LEU A 307 21.35 -15.41 4.46
N GLY A 308 22.33 -15.98 3.76
CA GLY A 308 22.43 -17.38 3.30
C GLY A 308 21.33 -17.83 2.34
N GLU A 309 21.40 -19.08 1.87
CA GLU A 309 20.28 -19.75 1.16
C GLU A 309 19.42 -20.61 2.11
N GLY A 310 20.05 -21.29 3.07
CA GLY A 310 19.44 -21.94 4.24
C GLY A 310 19.13 -20.93 5.36
N GLY A 311 18.41 -21.21 6.43
CA GLY A 311 17.96 -22.49 6.98
C GLY A 311 17.03 -22.31 8.18
N LEU A 312 16.43 -21.12 8.39
CA LEU A 312 15.22 -20.99 9.21
C LEU A 312 13.97 -21.62 8.52
N ARG A 313 14.19 -22.61 7.64
CA ARG A 313 13.20 -23.47 6.97
C ARG A 313 12.39 -24.33 7.96
N HIS A 314 12.69 -24.29 9.26
CA HIS A 314 11.82 -24.83 10.31
C HIS A 314 10.82 -23.82 10.91
N ARG A 315 10.81 -22.55 10.48
CA ARG A 315 9.67 -21.68 10.75
C ARG A 315 8.55 -22.09 9.79
N LYS A 316 7.46 -22.65 10.33
CA LYS A 316 6.27 -23.13 9.59
C LYS A 316 5.66 -22.14 8.59
N ASN A 317 6.12 -20.88 8.57
CA ASN A 317 5.54 -19.77 7.83
C ASN A 317 6.53 -19.00 6.93
N SER A 318 7.73 -19.54 6.63
CA SER A 318 8.57 -18.93 5.59
C SER A 318 7.82 -18.98 4.25
N PRO A 319 7.57 -17.86 3.54
CA PRO A 319 6.88 -17.89 2.27
C PRO A 319 7.74 -18.65 1.25
N THR A 320 7.41 -19.90 0.96
CA THR A 320 7.96 -20.60 -0.19
C THR A 320 7.28 -20.01 -1.42
N TRP A 321 7.89 -18.96 -1.97
CA TRP A 321 7.51 -18.41 -3.26
C TRP A 321 7.88 -19.43 -4.34
N GLY A 322 6.89 -20.26 -4.72
CA GLY A 322 6.87 -20.99 -5.99
C GLY A 322 8.11 -21.82 -6.33
N GLY A 323 8.11 -23.09 -5.94
CA GLY A 323 9.14 -24.04 -6.39
C GLY A 323 8.72 -25.49 -6.20
N ASN A 324 7.50 -25.86 -6.55
CA ASN A 324 7.16 -27.27 -6.73
C ASN A 324 7.72 -27.72 -8.09
N ARG A 325 9.07 -27.75 -8.23
CA ARG A 325 9.74 -28.47 -9.32
C ARG A 325 9.52 -29.95 -9.02
N ARG A 326 8.36 -30.46 -9.45
CA ARG A 326 8.21 -31.91 -9.63
C ARG A 326 9.27 -32.29 -10.65
N HIS A 327 10.29 -33.03 -10.22
CA HIS A 327 11.09 -33.87 -11.10
C HIS A 327 10.13 -34.83 -11.81
N GLY A 328 9.58 -34.37 -12.94
CA GLY A 328 8.94 -35.20 -13.92
C GLY A 328 10.06 -35.84 -14.72
N THR A 329 10.32 -37.11 -14.43
CA THR A 329 11.12 -38.00 -15.28
C THR A 329 10.42 -38.15 -16.63
N THR A 330 10.66 -37.23 -17.55
CA THR A 330 10.39 -37.42 -18.97
C THR A 330 11.63 -36.99 -19.73
N ARG A 331 12.51 -37.98 -19.97
CA ARG A 331 13.44 -37.98 -21.10
C ARG A 331 12.62 -37.68 -22.36
N ASP A 332 12.93 -36.57 -23.00
CA ASP A 332 12.78 -36.27 -24.44
C ASP A 332 12.37 -34.82 -24.66
N ARG A 333 13.32 -33.91 -24.40
CA ARG A 333 13.48 -32.66 -25.17
C ARG A 333 14.82 -32.02 -24.83
N VAL A 334 15.84 -32.45 -25.58
CA VAL A 334 17.18 -31.87 -25.60
C VAL A 334 17.18 -30.68 -26.55
N ALA A 335 17.82 -29.56 -26.13
CA ALA A 335 18.70 -28.71 -26.95
C ALA A 335 18.55 -27.17 -26.82
N VAL A 336 17.76 -26.59 -25.89
CA VAL A 336 17.74 -25.10 -25.73
C VAL A 336 17.80 -24.59 -24.27
N GLU A 337 17.65 -25.44 -23.25
CA GLU A 337 17.62 -24.99 -21.84
C GLU A 337 18.93 -25.24 -21.05
N GLU A 338 19.98 -25.82 -21.66
CA GLU A 338 21.20 -26.23 -20.93
C GLU A 338 22.18 -25.09 -20.58
N VAL A 339 21.97 -23.85 -21.01
CA VAL A 339 22.93 -22.74 -20.71
C VAL A 339 22.52 -21.91 -19.49
N GLU A 340 21.28 -21.99 -19.02
CA GLU A 340 20.84 -21.26 -17.81
C GLU A 340 20.78 -22.15 -16.56
N ASP A 341 20.74 -23.48 -16.71
CA ASP A 341 20.65 -24.43 -15.58
C ASP A 341 22.03 -24.85 -15.01
N GLU A 342 23.16 -24.61 -15.69
CA GLU A 342 24.50 -24.92 -15.15
C GLU A 342 24.97 -23.93 -14.07
N ASP A 343 24.61 -22.64 -14.18
CA ASP A 343 25.00 -21.62 -13.17
C ASP A 343 24.21 -21.73 -11.85
N ASP A 344 23.03 -22.34 -11.86
CA ASP A 344 22.18 -22.49 -10.66
C ASP A 344 22.52 -23.76 -9.85
N HIS A 345 23.10 -24.79 -10.48
CA HIS A 345 23.43 -26.06 -9.82
C HIS A 345 24.71 -25.99 -8.96
N ASP A 346 25.70 -25.18 -9.37
CA ASP A 346 26.95 -25.03 -8.61
C ASP A 346 26.78 -24.25 -7.30
N TYR A 347 25.69 -23.50 -7.12
CA TYR A 347 25.39 -22.78 -5.88
C TYR A 347 24.64 -23.61 -4.84
N GLU A 348 23.89 -24.65 -5.23
CA GLU A 348 23.12 -25.49 -4.30
C GLU A 348 23.99 -26.50 -3.53
N GLU A 349 25.13 -26.93 -4.07
CA GLU A 349 26.00 -27.97 -3.47
C GLU A 349 27.03 -27.40 -2.49
N ALA A 350 27.26 -26.08 -2.48
CA ALA A 350 28.02 -25.38 -1.43
C ALA A 350 27.13 -25.13 -0.20
N GLY A 351 26.70 -26.22 0.42
CA GLY A 351 25.79 -26.32 1.55
C GLY A 351 25.95 -25.23 2.62
N GLY A 352 24.94 -24.35 2.64
CA GLY A 352 24.59 -23.44 3.71
C GLY A 352 24.40 -24.12 5.08
N ALA A 353 25.50 -24.42 5.74
CA ALA A 353 25.58 -24.16 7.16
C ALA A 353 25.30 -22.65 7.32
N GLU A 354 24.29 -22.28 8.12
CA GLU A 354 24.22 -20.93 8.67
C GLU A 354 25.62 -20.61 9.19
N ARG A 355 26.28 -19.65 8.54
CA ARG A 355 27.65 -19.25 8.87
C ARG A 355 27.67 -18.86 10.34
N SER A 356 28.11 -19.78 11.21
CA SER A 356 28.18 -19.56 12.66
C SER A 356 29.13 -18.42 13.03
N ASP A 357 29.90 -17.95 12.06
CA ASP A 357 30.83 -16.84 12.08
C ASP A 357 30.20 -15.48 11.69
N ARG A 358 28.99 -15.44 11.10
CA ARG A 358 28.36 -14.15 10.75
C ARG A 358 27.75 -13.47 11.98
N GLY A 359 27.78 -12.14 11.99
CA GLY A 359 26.99 -11.36 12.92
C GLY A 359 25.53 -11.18 12.49
N PRO A 360 24.69 -10.64 13.39
CA PRO A 360 23.30 -10.35 13.07
C PRO A 360 23.19 -9.22 12.04
N VAL A 361 22.26 -9.37 11.11
CA VAL A 361 21.89 -8.34 10.12
C VAL A 361 20.60 -7.66 10.56
N ILE A 362 20.68 -6.37 10.85
CA ILE A 362 19.56 -5.56 11.32
C ILE A 362 19.18 -4.55 10.25
N GLY A 363 17.96 -4.64 9.73
CA GLY A 363 17.39 -3.58 8.92
C GLY A 363 16.96 -2.39 9.79
N ALA A 364 17.14 -1.17 9.31
CA ALA A 364 16.56 0.02 9.92
C ALA A 364 15.95 0.91 8.85
N HIS A 365 14.61 1.06 8.89
CA HIS A 365 13.90 1.95 8.00
C HIS A 365 13.91 3.35 8.60
N LEU A 366 14.42 4.32 7.85
CA LEU A 366 14.48 5.72 8.27
C LEU A 366 13.44 6.51 7.47
N GLY A 367 12.26 6.69 8.05
CA GLY A 367 11.21 7.47 7.41
C GLY A 367 11.60 8.95 7.31
N ASN A 368 11.05 9.66 6.31
CA ASN A 368 11.04 11.12 6.37
C ASN A 368 10.07 11.54 7.49
N MET A 369 10.62 11.77 8.68
CA MET A 369 9.86 12.04 9.91
C MET A 369 9.42 13.50 10.04
N ARG A 370 9.42 14.30 8.95
CA ARG A 370 8.93 15.68 8.97
C ARG A 370 7.53 15.72 9.61
N GLU A 371 7.51 16.23 10.83
CA GLU A 371 6.38 16.64 11.65
C GLU A 371 5.15 15.71 11.71
N LYS A 372 5.33 14.39 11.78
CA LYS A 372 4.26 13.44 12.17
C LYS A 372 3.89 13.50 13.67
N THR A 373 4.12 14.64 14.33
CA THR A 373 3.88 14.82 15.77
C THR A 373 2.43 14.52 16.18
N LYS A 374 1.47 14.78 15.28
CA LYS A 374 0.07 14.44 15.49
C LYS A 374 -0.15 12.93 15.55
N GLU A 375 0.37 12.17 14.59
CA GLU A 375 0.25 10.70 14.57
C GLU A 375 0.94 10.04 15.78
N LEU A 376 2.12 10.54 16.18
CA LEU A 376 2.81 10.02 17.36
C LEU A 376 2.00 10.20 18.64
N ARG A 377 1.39 11.38 18.83
CA ARG A 377 0.51 11.67 19.96
C ARG A 377 -0.71 10.74 19.98
N LEU A 378 -1.25 10.47 18.80
CA LEU A 378 -2.40 9.60 18.62
C LEU A 378 -2.06 8.11 18.90
N ALA A 379 -0.81 7.70 18.70
CA ALA A 379 -0.28 6.40 19.15
C ALA A 379 0.06 6.38 20.65
N GLY A 380 -0.21 7.47 21.39
CA GLY A 380 0.11 7.58 22.81
C GLY A 380 1.57 7.93 23.13
N ILE A 381 2.42 8.17 22.12
CA ILE A 381 3.83 8.54 22.32
C ILE A 381 3.91 9.96 22.87
N LYS A 382 4.49 10.09 24.08
CA LYS A 382 4.70 11.40 24.69
C LYS A 382 5.77 12.16 23.93
N LYS A 383 5.59 13.49 23.80
CA LYS A 383 6.53 14.39 23.13
C LYS A 383 7.86 14.41 23.89
N GLY A 384 8.77 13.50 23.53
CA GLY A 384 10.18 13.52 23.92
C GLY A 384 11.03 14.13 22.81
N THR A 385 12.35 14.10 23.00
CA THR A 385 13.41 14.49 22.05
C THR A 385 13.43 13.68 20.74
N ILE A 386 12.36 12.92 20.45
CA ILE A 386 12.15 12.09 19.27
C ILE A 386 11.63 12.98 18.15
N GLY A 387 12.48 13.90 17.74
CA GLY A 387 12.53 14.35 16.36
C GLY A 387 13.79 13.74 15.75
N GLY A 388 13.64 12.90 14.73
CA GLY A 388 14.77 12.39 13.96
C GLY A 388 15.12 10.93 14.22
N TYR A 389 16.37 10.56 13.90
CA TYR A 389 16.85 9.18 13.82
C TYR A 389 17.18 8.53 15.16
N SER A 390 17.08 9.27 16.28
CA SER A 390 17.40 8.78 17.62
C SER A 390 16.55 7.57 18.02
N ALA A 391 15.25 7.59 17.73
CA ALA A 391 14.37 6.46 18.01
C ALA A 391 14.75 5.21 17.19
N SER A 392 15.20 5.39 15.93
CA SER A 392 15.68 4.28 15.11
C SER A 392 16.98 3.70 15.68
N VAL A 393 17.90 4.55 16.14
CA VAL A 393 19.15 4.11 16.79
C VAL A 393 18.87 3.36 18.09
N GLU A 394 17.98 3.87 18.92
CA GLU A 394 17.57 3.18 20.16
C GLU A 394 16.91 1.83 19.87
N GLY A 395 15.98 1.79 18.90
CA GLY A 395 15.39 0.52 18.45
C GLY A 395 16.41 -0.48 17.91
N VAL A 396 17.47 0.00 17.24
CA VAL A 396 18.57 -0.86 16.78
C VAL A 396 19.40 -1.36 17.96
N ASN A 397 19.71 -0.52 18.94
CA ASN A 397 20.42 -0.93 20.15
C ASN A 397 19.63 -1.97 20.96
N GLU A 398 18.32 -1.82 21.07
CA GLU A 398 17.43 -2.82 21.69
C GLU A 398 17.45 -4.14 20.91
N ALA A 399 17.36 -4.08 19.58
CA ALA A 399 17.47 -5.27 18.73
C ALA A 399 18.83 -5.97 18.87
N LEU A 400 19.93 -5.21 18.90
CA LEU A 400 21.28 -5.71 19.13
C LEU A 400 21.39 -6.39 20.49
N SER A 401 20.89 -5.76 21.55
CA SER A 401 20.91 -6.35 22.90
C SER A 401 20.15 -7.67 22.95
N ARG A 402 18.99 -7.74 22.28
CA ARG A 402 18.18 -8.97 22.18
C ARG A 402 18.90 -10.09 21.43
N LEU A 403 19.56 -9.76 20.32
CA LEU A 403 20.26 -10.74 19.49
C LEU A 403 21.59 -11.21 20.12
N SER A 404 22.25 -10.35 20.90
CA SER A 404 23.54 -10.62 21.57
C SER A 404 23.42 -11.19 22.98
N LYS A 405 22.22 -11.21 23.58
CA LYS A 405 21.95 -11.59 25.00
C LYS A 405 22.75 -10.83 26.06
N SER A 406 23.20 -9.62 25.78
CA SER A 406 23.96 -8.81 26.74
C SER A 406 23.12 -8.35 27.95
N THR A 407 21.79 -8.50 27.93
CA THR A 407 20.90 -8.08 29.02
C THR A 407 20.11 -9.25 29.61
N LEU A 408 20.54 -9.70 30.80
CA LEU A 408 19.82 -10.61 31.69
C LEU A 408 18.49 -10.02 32.23
N THR A 409 18.24 -8.73 32.00
CA THR A 409 17.13 -7.96 32.58
C THR A 409 15.85 -7.95 31.75
N SER A 410 15.85 -8.42 30.50
CA SER A 410 14.62 -8.54 29.68
C SER A 410 13.93 -9.89 29.96
N PRO A 411 12.79 -9.94 30.68
CA PRO A 411 12.31 -11.18 31.32
C PRO A 411 11.68 -12.21 30.36
N GLY A 412 11.43 -11.89 29.09
CA GLY A 412 10.58 -12.74 28.24
C GLY A 412 11.33 -13.72 27.32
N TYR A 413 12.42 -13.29 26.69
CA TYR A 413 13.01 -14.02 25.56
C TYR A 413 14.22 -14.90 25.93
N SER A 414 14.92 -14.59 27.03
CA SER A 414 16.32 -15.00 27.22
C SER A 414 16.54 -16.28 28.04
N ARG A 415 15.55 -16.76 28.80
CA ARG A 415 15.81 -17.81 29.81
C ARG A 415 15.98 -19.23 29.25
N GLY A 416 15.55 -19.50 28.02
CA GLY A 416 15.55 -20.86 27.46
C GLY A 416 16.12 -21.06 26.05
N HIS A 417 16.45 -19.98 25.31
CA HIS A 417 16.93 -20.11 23.93
C HIS A 417 18.44 -19.85 23.83
N PRO A 418 19.23 -20.63 23.08
CA PRO A 418 20.66 -20.39 22.84
C PRO A 418 20.92 -19.03 22.15
N THR A 419 22.12 -18.47 22.31
CA THR A 419 22.54 -17.24 21.61
C THR A 419 22.51 -17.54 20.12
N LEU A 420 21.73 -16.78 19.36
CA LEU A 420 21.66 -16.97 17.91
C LEU A 420 22.98 -16.61 17.23
N PHE A 421 23.74 -15.68 17.82
CA PHE A 421 25.01 -15.19 17.28
C PHE A 421 26.10 -15.20 18.36
N PRO A 422 27.37 -15.52 18.02
CA PRO A 422 28.48 -15.38 18.94
C PRO A 422 28.62 -13.92 19.41
N PRO A 423 28.99 -13.67 20.68
CA PRO A 423 29.15 -12.29 21.19
C PRO A 423 30.31 -11.53 20.51
N THR A 424 31.22 -12.26 19.85
CA THR A 424 32.34 -11.70 19.09
C THR A 424 31.99 -11.34 17.64
N SER A 425 30.81 -11.76 17.16
CA SER A 425 30.40 -11.50 15.78
C SER A 425 30.02 -10.04 15.59
N GLN A 426 30.51 -9.40 14.53
CA GLN A 426 30.24 -7.99 14.25
C GLN A 426 28.85 -7.83 13.62
N PRO A 427 27.92 -7.08 14.25
CA PRO A 427 26.61 -6.81 13.67
C PRO A 427 26.70 -5.96 12.40
N SER A 428 25.76 -6.16 11.48
CA SER A 428 25.61 -5.35 10.26
C SER A 428 24.26 -4.65 10.25
N ILE A 429 24.26 -3.32 10.26
CA ILE A 429 23.06 -2.50 10.19
C ILE A 429 22.87 -2.01 8.75
N ILE A 430 21.75 -2.37 8.15
CA ILE A 430 21.38 -1.99 6.78
C ILE A 430 20.30 -0.91 6.84
N LEU A 431 20.64 0.30 6.37
CA LEU A 431 19.71 1.43 6.37
C LEU A 431 18.83 1.44 5.13
N LEU A 432 17.51 1.34 5.31
CA LEU A 432 16.52 1.62 4.27
C LEU A 432 16.04 3.06 4.41
N SER A 433 16.65 3.97 3.65
CA SER A 433 16.43 5.41 3.78
C SER A 433 16.11 6.03 2.42
N PRO A 434 15.18 7.00 2.36
CA PRO A 434 14.99 7.82 1.18
C PRO A 434 16.16 8.79 0.97
N ASN A 435 17.04 9.00 1.95
CA ASN A 435 18.18 9.91 1.83
C ASN A 435 19.47 9.20 2.23
N ARG A 436 20.39 9.03 1.26
CA ARG A 436 21.68 8.37 1.41
C ARG A 436 22.68 9.18 2.22
N THR A 437 22.61 10.51 2.16
CA THR A 437 23.46 11.40 2.98
C THR A 437 23.19 11.26 4.48
N LEU A 438 22.03 10.69 4.86
CA LEU A 438 21.76 10.37 6.25
C LEU A 438 22.68 9.29 6.80
N ALA A 439 23.17 8.37 5.95
CA ALA A 439 24.08 7.32 6.40
C ALA A 439 25.40 7.92 6.92
N SER A 440 25.93 8.94 6.24
CA SER A 440 27.13 9.65 6.70
C SER A 440 26.87 10.56 7.89
N THR A 441 25.61 10.97 8.14
CA THR A 441 25.23 11.69 9.36
C THR A 441 25.09 10.74 10.55
N LEU A 442 24.56 9.55 10.32
CA LEU A 442 24.31 8.53 11.34
C LEU A 442 25.57 7.79 11.79
N SER A 443 26.60 7.74 10.96
CA SER A 443 27.91 7.22 11.37
C SER A 443 28.50 8.00 12.56
N TRP A 444 28.16 9.28 12.72
CA TRP A 444 28.56 10.09 13.89
C TRP A 444 27.72 9.84 15.14
N ILE A 445 26.50 9.33 14.96
CA ILE A 445 25.60 8.96 16.07
C ILE A 445 25.97 7.56 16.60
N SER A 446 27.02 6.93 16.03
CA SER A 446 27.63 5.71 16.56
C SER A 446 27.82 5.84 18.07
N PRO A 447 27.22 4.94 18.86
CA PRO A 447 26.93 5.22 20.25
C PRO A 447 28.21 5.21 21.07
N SER A 448 28.22 6.07 22.08
CA SER A 448 29.12 6.07 23.24
C SER A 448 29.15 4.74 24.02
N THR A 449 28.44 3.70 23.58
CA THR A 449 28.31 2.39 24.22
C THR A 449 29.35 1.36 23.77
N GLY A 450 30.31 1.71 22.91
CA GLY A 450 31.48 0.86 22.60
C GLY A 450 31.18 -0.40 21.78
N SER A 451 29.98 -0.54 21.22
CA SER A 451 29.59 -1.66 20.37
C SER A 451 30.03 -1.44 18.92
N ASN A 452 30.99 -2.22 18.45
CA ASN A 452 31.44 -2.22 17.06
C ASN A 452 30.39 -2.89 16.15
N TYR A 453 29.67 -2.12 15.34
CA TYR A 453 28.84 -2.62 14.25
C TYR A 453 29.26 -2.02 12.91
N SER A 454 28.97 -2.71 11.80
CA SER A 454 29.09 -2.14 10.47
C SER A 454 27.78 -1.45 10.08
N LEU A 455 27.86 -0.25 9.53
CA LEU A 455 26.70 0.48 9.02
C LEU A 455 26.84 0.58 7.50
N SER A 456 25.84 0.08 6.77
CA SER A 456 25.86 0.15 5.31
C SER A 456 24.47 0.44 4.74
N LEU A 457 24.45 0.91 3.49
CA LEU A 457 23.26 0.98 2.68
C LEU A 457 23.15 -0.29 1.83
N PRO A 458 21.94 -0.66 1.38
CA PRO A 458 21.76 -1.64 0.32
C PRO A 458 22.64 -1.35 -0.90
N SER A 459 23.06 -2.40 -1.61
CA SER A 459 23.80 -2.25 -2.86
C SER A 459 23.04 -1.38 -3.86
N SER A 460 23.74 -0.48 -4.54
CA SER A 460 23.10 0.45 -5.47
C SER A 460 22.84 -0.21 -6.83
N PRO A 461 21.89 0.31 -7.64
CA PRO A 461 21.76 -0.11 -9.01
C PRO A 461 23.11 0.02 -9.75
N PRO A 462 23.53 -0.99 -10.55
CA PRO A 462 24.79 -0.94 -11.28
C PRO A 462 24.91 0.33 -12.10
N LEU A 463 26.04 1.02 -11.93
CA LEU A 463 26.32 2.27 -12.66
C LEU A 463 26.22 2.07 -14.18
N ALA A 464 26.73 0.93 -14.68
CA ALA A 464 26.66 0.58 -16.09
C ALA A 464 25.23 0.54 -16.65
N GLU A 465 24.25 0.13 -15.84
CA GLU A 465 22.84 0.13 -16.24
C GLU A 465 22.23 1.52 -16.15
N LEU A 466 22.57 2.29 -15.11
CA LEU A 466 22.12 3.68 -14.96
C LEU A 466 22.63 4.59 -16.08
N LYS A 467 23.79 4.30 -16.68
CA LYS A 467 24.32 5.03 -17.85
C LYS A 467 23.38 5.03 -19.06
N ARG A 468 22.46 4.05 -19.17
CA ARG A 468 21.41 4.06 -20.21
C ARG A 468 20.49 5.28 -20.09
N TRP A 469 20.43 5.89 -18.91
CA TRP A 469 19.67 7.10 -18.62
C TRP A 469 20.58 8.30 -18.34
N ASN A 470 21.83 8.31 -18.80
CA ASN A 470 22.79 9.39 -18.51
C ASN A 470 22.30 10.77 -19.00
N GLN A 471 21.50 10.82 -20.06
CA GLN A 471 20.86 12.07 -20.55
C GLN A 471 19.92 12.70 -19.51
N VAL A 472 19.35 11.90 -18.62
CA VAL A 472 18.41 12.30 -17.57
C VAL A 472 19.13 12.46 -16.24
N LEU A 473 19.89 11.43 -15.85
CA LEU A 473 20.56 11.37 -14.55
C LEU A 473 21.87 12.16 -14.49
N ARG A 474 22.48 12.50 -15.64
CA ARG A 474 23.72 13.28 -15.75
C ARG A 474 24.84 12.77 -14.83
N ILE A 475 25.02 11.45 -14.79
CA ILE A 475 25.98 10.79 -13.89
C ILE A 475 27.41 11.05 -14.36
N GLU A 476 27.64 11.01 -15.68
CA GLU A 476 28.89 11.44 -16.29
C GLU A 476 28.72 12.86 -16.81
N LEU A 477 29.26 13.83 -16.08
CA LEU A 477 29.31 15.23 -16.47
C LEU A 477 30.32 15.41 -17.60
N THR A 478 29.85 15.34 -18.84
CA THR A 478 30.57 15.90 -20.00
C THR A 478 30.19 17.38 -20.15
N GLU A 479 31.06 18.22 -20.72
CA GLU A 479 30.76 19.66 -20.92
C GLU A 479 29.44 19.89 -21.67
N GLU A 480 29.06 18.97 -22.57
CA GLU A 480 27.79 19.00 -23.32
C GLU A 480 26.55 18.65 -22.48
N LEU A 481 26.73 17.97 -21.34
CA LEU A 481 25.65 17.52 -20.45
C LEU A 481 25.49 18.41 -19.20
N ALA A 482 26.18 19.55 -19.16
CA ALA A 482 26.01 20.53 -18.09
C ALA A 482 24.55 20.96 -17.99
N ALA A 483 24.02 20.97 -16.76
CA ALA A 483 22.64 21.34 -16.49
C ALA A 483 22.36 22.77 -16.98
N PRO A 484 21.24 23.02 -17.70
CA PRO A 484 20.75 24.38 -17.89
C PRO A 484 20.60 25.03 -16.52
N VAL A 485 21.09 26.26 -16.38
CA VAL A 485 20.98 27.03 -15.13
C VAL A 485 19.50 27.07 -14.72
N GLY A 486 19.17 26.47 -13.57
CA GLY A 486 17.81 26.39 -13.04
C GLY A 486 17.04 25.08 -13.29
N SER A 487 17.62 24.08 -13.98
CA SER A 487 16.99 22.76 -14.07
C SER A 487 17.08 22.00 -12.74
N VAL A 488 16.00 21.32 -12.33
CA VAL A 488 16.00 20.44 -11.17
C VAL A 488 17.04 19.35 -11.38
N ASP A 489 17.95 19.21 -10.42
CA ASP A 489 19.00 18.20 -10.48
C ASP A 489 18.42 16.79 -10.26
N GLN A 490 18.12 16.11 -11.36
CA GLN A 490 17.56 14.77 -11.37
C GLN A 490 18.55 13.70 -10.90
N SER A 491 19.86 14.00 -10.87
CA SER A 491 20.87 13.07 -10.32
C SER A 491 20.62 12.78 -8.84
N ARG A 492 20.06 13.76 -8.12
CA ARG A 492 19.68 13.64 -6.72
C ARG A 492 18.74 12.48 -6.47
N ILE A 493 17.93 12.01 -7.42
CA ILE A 493 17.01 10.89 -7.16
C ILE A 493 17.72 9.58 -6.80
N VAL A 494 18.98 9.42 -7.23
CA VAL A 494 19.80 8.25 -6.88
C VAL A 494 20.18 8.27 -5.40
N ASP A 495 20.35 9.47 -4.85
CA ASP A 495 20.78 9.70 -3.47
C ASP A 495 19.65 10.08 -2.51
N GLU A 496 18.63 10.75 -3.01
CA GLU A 496 17.54 11.36 -2.26
C GLU A 496 16.22 11.19 -3.02
N TRP A 497 15.30 10.44 -2.42
CA TRP A 497 13.97 10.25 -2.97
C TRP A 497 13.11 11.50 -2.76
N GLU A 498 12.68 12.11 -3.87
CA GLU A 498 11.75 13.22 -3.90
C GLU A 498 10.65 12.93 -4.94
N LEU A 499 9.39 12.98 -4.50
CA LEU A 499 8.25 12.60 -5.34
C LEU A 499 8.06 13.53 -6.55
N GLU A 500 8.35 14.81 -6.38
CA GLU A 500 8.25 15.80 -7.47
C GLU A 500 9.26 15.48 -8.56
N VAL A 501 10.53 15.27 -8.19
CA VAL A 501 11.59 14.83 -9.10
C VAL A 501 11.25 13.49 -9.74
N TRP A 502 10.80 12.52 -8.94
CA TRP A 502 10.40 11.18 -9.39
C TRP A 502 9.40 11.24 -10.54
N ASN A 503 8.34 12.05 -10.41
CA ASN A 503 7.29 12.14 -11.42
C ASN A 503 7.76 12.75 -12.75
N THR A 504 8.92 13.42 -12.78
CA THR A 504 9.55 13.92 -14.02
C THR A 504 10.37 12.87 -14.77
N LEU A 505 10.74 11.76 -14.12
CA LEU A 505 11.61 10.75 -14.72
C LEU A 505 10.89 9.93 -15.81
N PRO A 506 11.61 9.43 -16.83
CA PRO A 506 11.06 8.48 -17.79
C PRO A 506 10.50 7.24 -17.10
N ARG A 507 9.38 6.71 -17.62
CA ARG A 507 8.72 5.52 -17.05
C ARG A 507 9.66 4.34 -16.88
N GLY A 508 10.52 4.05 -17.87
CA GLY A 508 11.47 2.93 -17.79
C GLY A 508 12.47 3.07 -16.64
N LEU A 509 12.98 4.28 -16.39
CA LEU A 509 13.86 4.56 -15.26
C LEU A 509 13.11 4.44 -13.92
N ARG A 510 11.88 4.96 -13.82
CA ARG A 510 11.04 4.77 -12.63
C ARG A 510 10.82 3.30 -12.33
N VAL A 511 10.51 2.50 -13.36
CA VAL A 511 10.31 1.06 -13.20
C VAL A 511 11.57 0.40 -12.65
N TYR A 512 12.72 0.69 -13.26
CA TYR A 512 14.00 0.16 -12.85
C TYR A 512 14.35 0.51 -11.40
N LEU A 513 14.30 1.79 -11.01
CA LEU A 513 14.59 2.22 -9.63
C LEU A 513 13.63 1.59 -8.60
N THR A 514 12.37 1.38 -8.98
CA THR A 514 11.38 0.72 -8.12
C THR A 514 11.73 -0.74 -7.87
N LYS A 515 12.28 -1.48 -8.86
CA LYS A 515 12.74 -2.86 -8.66
C LYS A 515 13.79 -2.94 -7.56
N TRP A 516 14.74 -2.00 -7.54
CA TRP A 516 15.77 -1.92 -6.51
C TRP A 516 15.18 -1.58 -5.13
N PHE A 517 14.25 -0.64 -5.05
CA PHE A 517 13.51 -0.37 -3.82
C PHE A 517 12.76 -1.61 -3.32
N LEU A 518 12.06 -2.31 -4.21
CA LEU A 518 11.30 -3.52 -3.89
C LEU A 518 12.19 -4.68 -3.43
N ARG A 519 13.36 -4.83 -4.06
CA ARG A 519 14.40 -5.77 -3.67
C ARG A 519 14.82 -5.52 -2.23
N ASP A 520 15.23 -4.28 -1.91
CA ASP A 520 15.70 -3.90 -0.57
C ASP A 520 14.61 -4.10 0.49
N LEU A 521 13.41 -3.60 0.18
CA LEU A 521 12.25 -3.70 1.04
C LEU A 521 11.91 -5.17 1.35
N THR A 522 11.85 -6.02 0.32
CA THR A 522 11.48 -7.43 0.46
C THR A 522 12.56 -8.22 1.18
N THR A 523 13.83 -7.99 0.83
CA THR A 523 14.97 -8.70 1.44
C THR A 523 15.02 -8.44 2.94
N LEU A 524 15.00 -7.16 3.34
CA LEU A 524 15.05 -6.80 4.76
C LEU A 524 13.78 -7.20 5.50
N ALA A 525 12.60 -7.00 4.90
CA ALA A 525 11.32 -7.38 5.52
C ALA A 525 11.24 -8.87 5.81
N LEU A 526 11.71 -9.73 4.91
CA LEU A 526 11.56 -11.19 5.04
C LEU A 526 12.74 -11.88 5.73
N TYR A 527 13.97 -11.41 5.50
CA TYR A 527 15.17 -12.19 5.83
C TYR A 527 16.09 -11.55 6.88
N ALA A 528 15.97 -10.25 7.19
CA ALA A 528 16.78 -9.65 8.26
C ALA A 528 16.46 -10.29 9.62
N ASP A 529 17.50 -10.44 10.45
CA ASP A 529 17.40 -11.04 11.79
C ASP A 529 16.58 -10.17 12.74
N ALA A 530 16.64 -8.85 12.54
CA ALA A 530 15.71 -7.88 13.09
C ALA A 530 15.48 -6.73 12.09
N PHE A 531 14.34 -6.05 12.20
CA PHE A 531 14.04 -4.87 11.40
C PHE A 531 13.33 -3.80 12.25
N VAL A 532 14.01 -2.68 12.44
CA VAL A 532 13.45 -1.50 13.11
C VAL A 532 12.75 -0.62 12.08
N VAL A 533 11.48 -0.29 12.33
CA VAL A 533 10.64 0.45 11.39
C VAL A 533 9.90 1.61 12.05
N HIS A 534 9.28 2.43 11.22
CA HIS A 534 8.37 3.50 11.64
C HIS A 534 6.99 3.18 11.08
N ALA A 535 6.15 2.45 11.84
CA ALA A 535 4.81 2.08 11.37
C ALA A 535 3.84 3.28 11.33
N SER A 536 4.25 4.46 11.79
CA SER A 536 3.60 5.73 11.42
C SER A 536 3.68 6.02 9.91
N THR A 537 4.65 5.45 9.19
CA THR A 537 4.84 5.67 7.75
C THR A 537 4.17 4.58 6.91
N ASN A 538 3.81 4.91 5.66
CA ASN A 538 3.26 3.92 4.72
C ASN A 538 4.25 2.77 4.44
N THR A 539 5.54 3.08 4.33
CA THR A 539 6.58 2.06 4.09
C THR A 539 6.77 1.17 5.31
N GLY A 540 6.83 1.72 6.53
CA GLY A 540 6.89 0.92 7.76
C GLY A 540 5.69 -0.03 7.91
N ARG A 541 4.47 0.43 7.61
CA ARG A 541 3.27 -0.43 7.63
C ARG A 541 3.33 -1.55 6.60
N LEU A 542 3.84 -1.24 5.40
CA LEU A 542 4.03 -2.25 4.36
C LEU A 542 5.09 -3.28 4.77
N ILE A 543 6.20 -2.85 5.40
CA ILE A 543 7.22 -3.75 5.94
C ILE A 543 6.63 -4.71 6.97
N CYS A 544 5.82 -4.20 7.91
CA CYS A 544 5.13 -5.06 8.89
C CYS A 544 4.30 -6.15 8.17
N LEU A 545 3.48 -5.76 7.18
CA LEU A 545 2.64 -6.70 6.44
C LEU A 545 3.45 -7.75 5.66
N LEU A 546 4.54 -7.33 5.02
CA LEU A 546 5.46 -8.22 4.30
C LEU A 546 6.09 -9.24 5.25
N ALA A 547 6.54 -8.78 6.42
CA ALA A 547 7.19 -9.63 7.40
C ALA A 547 6.24 -10.69 7.99
N GLY A 548 4.94 -10.39 8.06
CA GLY A 548 3.89 -11.30 8.55
C GLY A 548 3.69 -11.23 10.07
N GLU A 549 2.62 -11.89 10.55
CA GLU A 549 2.14 -11.80 11.94
C GLU A 549 3.22 -12.21 12.93
N ASP A 550 3.81 -13.40 12.78
CA ASP A 550 4.86 -13.92 13.67
C ASP A 550 6.05 -12.98 13.78
N ALA A 551 6.40 -12.30 12.68
CA ALA A 551 7.54 -11.40 12.65
C ALA A 551 7.27 -10.09 13.39
N VAL A 552 6.02 -9.68 13.55
CA VAL A 552 5.64 -8.44 14.23
C VAL A 552 5.23 -8.70 15.68
N VAL A 553 4.41 -9.73 15.93
CA VAL A 553 3.92 -10.11 17.27
C VAL A 553 4.99 -10.81 18.08
N GLY A 554 5.76 -11.70 17.45
CA GLY A 554 6.77 -12.53 18.12
C GLY A 554 6.16 -13.59 19.04
N PRO A 555 6.94 -14.12 19.99
CA PRO A 555 6.44 -15.09 20.97
C PRO A 555 5.42 -14.42 21.88
N ARG A 556 4.52 -15.25 22.42
CA ARG A 556 3.47 -14.80 23.33
C ARG A 556 3.77 -15.22 24.76
N GLU A 557 3.41 -14.37 25.70
CA GLU A 557 3.32 -14.72 27.11
C GLU A 557 2.18 -15.72 27.36
N ILE A 558 2.14 -16.29 28.58
CA ILE A 558 1.01 -17.12 29.06
C ILE A 558 -0.31 -16.33 28.99
N SER A 559 -0.25 -15.00 29.17
CA SER A 559 -1.38 -14.08 29.04
C SER A 559 -1.91 -13.95 27.60
N GLY A 560 -1.19 -14.47 26.60
CA GLY A 560 -1.46 -14.29 25.18
C GLY A 560 -0.87 -13.00 24.59
N LYS A 561 -0.32 -12.10 25.42
CA LYS A 561 0.30 -10.86 24.96
C LYS A 561 1.55 -11.15 24.13
N GLY A 562 1.66 -10.55 22.95
CA GLY A 562 2.87 -10.59 22.13
C GLY A 562 4.03 -9.86 22.80
N LEU A 563 5.22 -10.48 22.81
CA LEU A 563 6.45 -9.92 23.35
C LEU A 563 7.23 -9.09 22.32
N GLY A 564 6.73 -8.99 21.09
CA GLY A 564 7.39 -8.32 19.99
C GLY A 564 8.23 -9.28 19.16
N GLY A 565 8.05 -9.23 17.84
CA GLY A 565 8.78 -10.06 16.91
C GLY A 565 10.09 -9.45 16.42
N ARG A 566 10.63 -10.01 15.34
CA ARG A 566 11.85 -9.49 14.70
C ARG A 566 11.66 -8.11 14.07
N VAL A 567 10.44 -7.78 13.65
CA VAL A 567 10.07 -6.45 13.11
C VAL A 567 9.41 -5.63 14.20
N ARG A 568 10.03 -4.50 14.53
CA ARG A 568 9.60 -3.61 15.62
C ARG A 568 9.42 -2.20 15.10
N SER A 569 8.25 -1.63 15.36
CA SER A 569 8.03 -0.19 15.20
C SER A 569 8.48 0.56 16.44
N VAL A 570 9.12 1.73 16.25
CA VAL A 570 9.59 2.57 17.37
C VAL A 570 8.66 3.74 17.68
N ASP A 571 7.68 4.02 16.83
CA ASP A 571 6.97 5.31 16.85
C ASP A 571 5.44 5.23 16.79
N GLY A 572 4.89 4.12 16.30
CA GLY A 572 3.44 3.94 16.20
C GLY A 572 3.07 2.49 15.91
N TRP A 573 1.83 2.13 16.20
CA TRP A 573 1.31 0.80 15.89
C TRP A 573 1.12 0.63 14.38
N TRP A 574 1.08 -0.61 13.91
CA TRP A 574 0.50 -0.89 12.61
C TRP A 574 -1.00 -0.60 12.64
N VAL A 575 -1.54 -0.02 11.56
CA VAL A 575 -2.98 0.24 11.40
C VAL A 575 -3.47 -0.05 9.97
N PRO A 576 -4.70 -0.57 9.80
CA PRO A 576 -5.27 -0.94 8.49
C PRO A 576 -5.77 0.27 7.65
N SER A 577 -5.91 1.43 8.29
CA SER A 577 -6.50 2.66 7.74
C SER A 577 -5.46 3.58 7.10
N SER A 578 -5.90 4.70 6.49
CA SER A 578 -4.99 5.68 5.87
C SER A 578 -3.99 6.27 6.87
N GLY A 579 -4.38 6.36 8.13
CA GLY A 579 -3.55 6.69 9.29
C GLY A 579 -4.32 6.44 10.59
N LEU A 580 -3.68 6.72 11.72
CA LEU A 580 -4.27 6.53 13.05
C LEU A 580 -5.60 7.29 13.23
N GLU A 581 -5.67 8.54 12.77
CA GLU A 581 -6.88 9.40 12.84
C GLU A 581 -8.15 8.72 12.30
N ALA A 582 -7.99 8.02 11.18
CA ALA A 582 -9.09 7.36 10.50
C ALA A 582 -9.69 6.19 11.32
N LEU A 583 -8.93 5.61 12.27
CA LEU A 583 -9.45 4.59 13.19
C LEU A 583 -10.52 5.16 14.13
N TRP A 584 -10.44 6.45 14.47
CA TRP A 584 -11.38 7.08 15.41
C TRP A 584 -12.46 7.92 14.73
N GLY A 585 -12.42 8.04 13.40
CA GLY A 585 -13.33 8.92 12.66
C GLY A 585 -13.03 10.40 12.82
N GLU A 586 -11.86 10.74 13.34
CA GLU A 586 -11.34 12.10 13.38
C GLU A 586 -10.67 12.39 12.02
N GLY A 587 -10.96 13.52 11.39
CA GLY A 587 -10.37 13.92 10.10
C GLY A 587 -11.20 13.64 8.85
N GLN A 588 -12.51 13.36 8.97
CA GLN A 588 -13.48 13.42 7.86
C GLN A 588 -14.21 14.76 7.80
#